data_AF-N9NVU2-F1
#
_entry.id   AF-N9NVU2-F1
#
_cell.length_a   1.000
_cell.length_b   1.000
_cell.length_c   1.000
_cell.angle_alpha   90.00
_cell.angle_beta   90.00
_cell.angle_gamma   90.00
#
_symmetry.space_group_name_H-M   'P 1'
#
loop_
_entity.id
_entity.type
_entity.pdbx_description
1 polymer ?
#
loop_
_entity_poly.entity_id
_entity_poly.type
_entity_poly.pdbx_seq_one_letter_code
_entity_poly.pdbx_strand_id
1 'polypeptide(L)'
;MSEALINRLVEFAESGNQQKIVLNGQTYQGWVMEITEDALLISTGYADKAGKDMWIQFSDLDQAELSYWDNQQDQWTVFKL
;
A
#
# COMPACT_ATOMS: atom_id res chain seq x y z
N MET A 1 -7.78 -8.31 -14.55
CA MET A 1 -6.43 -8.32 -13.93
C MET A 1 -6.09 -9.74 -13.49
N SER A 2 -4.81 -10.14 -13.46
CA SER A 2 -4.38 -11.51 -13.14
C SER A 2 -4.28 -11.76 -11.63
N GLU A 3 -4.64 -12.95 -11.16
CA GLU A 3 -4.48 -13.41 -9.75
C GLU A 3 -3.07 -13.17 -9.18
N ALA A 4 -2.06 -13.15 -10.05
CA ALA A 4 -0.68 -12.82 -9.70
C ALA A 4 -0.52 -11.43 -9.06
N LEU A 5 -1.26 -10.42 -9.52
CA LEU A 5 -1.19 -9.06 -8.98
C LEU A 5 -1.77 -9.01 -7.56
N ILE A 6 -2.89 -9.71 -7.32
CA ILE A 6 -3.52 -9.78 -6.00
C ILE A 6 -2.55 -10.42 -5.01
N ASN A 7 -1.92 -11.54 -5.40
CA ASN A 7 -0.90 -12.19 -4.57
C ASN A 7 0.28 -11.24 -4.25
N ARG A 8 0.77 -10.47 -5.23
CA ARG A 8 1.80 -9.45 -5.01
C ARG A 8 1.38 -8.37 -4.02
N LEU A 9 0.13 -7.91 -4.11
CA LEU A 9 -0.40 -6.90 -3.18
C LEU A 9 -0.59 -7.47 -1.78
N VAL A 10 -0.95 -8.74 -1.66
CA VAL A 10 -0.99 -9.45 -0.37
C VAL A 10 0.42 -9.53 0.22
N GLU A 11 1.42 -9.93 -0.57
CA GLU A 11 2.82 -9.92 -0.13
C GLU A 11 3.25 -8.51 0.33
N PHE A 12 2.84 -7.46 -0.37
CA PHE A 12 3.10 -6.07 0.01
C PHE A 12 2.43 -5.68 1.34
N ALA A 13 1.17 -6.07 1.54
CA ALA A 13 0.44 -5.81 2.77
C ALA A 13 1.07 -6.51 3.98
N GLU A 14 1.58 -7.73 3.78
CA GLU A 14 2.27 -8.51 4.81
C GLU A 14 3.75 -8.12 4.96
N SER A 15 4.28 -7.27 4.06
CA SER A 15 5.65 -6.79 4.11
C SER A 15 5.82 -5.61 5.06
N GLY A 16 6.75 -5.76 6.00
CA GLY A 16 7.10 -4.69 6.92
C GLY A 16 6.03 -4.41 7.96
N ASN A 17 6.15 -3.28 8.66
CA ASN A 17 5.16 -2.85 9.65
C ASN A 17 4.22 -1.73 9.14
N GLN A 18 4.56 -1.11 8.00
CA GLN A 18 3.79 -0.01 7.45
C GLN A 18 3.99 0.06 5.94
N GLN A 19 2.93 0.37 5.21
CA GLN A 19 2.94 0.53 3.77
C GLN A 19 2.85 2.01 3.40
N LYS A 20 3.47 2.36 2.28
CA LYS A 20 3.47 3.68 1.68
C LYS A 20 3.22 3.55 0.19
N ILE A 21 2.25 4.29 -0.31
CA ILE A 21 1.86 4.32 -1.71
C ILE A 21 1.92 5.78 -2.14
N VAL A 22 2.76 6.08 -3.13
CA VAL A 22 2.83 7.43 -3.72
C VAL A 22 2.15 7.38 -5.08
N LEU A 23 1.03 8.09 -5.21
CA LEU A 23 0.24 8.15 -6.43
C LEU A 23 -0.01 9.61 -6.77
N ASN A 24 0.34 10.03 -7.99
CA ASN A 24 0.17 11.43 -8.45
C ASN A 24 0.78 12.48 -7.50
N GLY A 25 1.88 12.13 -6.81
CA GLY A 25 2.52 12.99 -5.81
C GLY A 25 1.80 13.04 -4.45
N GLN A 26 0.68 12.33 -4.30
CA GLN A 26 0.01 12.14 -3.01
C GLN A 26 0.53 10.88 -2.33
N THR A 27 0.96 11.03 -1.09
CA THR A 27 1.49 9.93 -0.28
C THR A 27 0.39 9.40 0.64
N TYR A 28 0.06 8.12 0.47
CA TYR A 28 -0.80 7.35 1.36
C TYR A 28 0.08 6.43 2.18
N GLN A 29 0.23 6.73 3.46
CA GLN A 29 1.05 5.94 4.37
C GLN A 29 0.17 5.36 5.47
N GLY A 30 0.21 4.04 5.66
CA GLY A 30 -0.75 3.35 6.49
C GLY A 30 -0.63 1.84 6.44
N TRP A 31 -1.74 1.16 6.76
CA TRP A 31 -1.86 -0.29 6.66
C TRP A 31 -2.84 -0.66 5.56
N VAL A 32 -2.47 -1.66 4.77
CA VAL A 32 -3.40 -2.26 3.83
C VAL A 32 -4.41 -3.08 4.63
N MET A 33 -5.68 -2.68 4.60
CA MET A 33 -6.76 -3.30 5.37
C MET A 33 -7.49 -4.38 4.56
N GLU A 34 -7.65 -4.16 3.26
CA GLU A 34 -8.38 -5.05 2.37
C GLU A 34 -7.83 -4.96 0.95
N ILE A 35 -7.83 -6.08 0.23
CA ILE A 35 -7.48 -6.15 -1.19
C ILE A 35 -8.63 -6.87 -1.88
N THR A 36 -9.26 -6.19 -2.83
CA THR A 36 -10.35 -6.72 -3.63
C THR A 36 -9.85 -7.12 -5.01
N GLU A 37 -10.75 -7.48 -5.91
CA GLU A 37 -10.41 -7.85 -7.29
C GLU A 37 -9.98 -6.64 -8.15
N ASP A 38 -10.31 -5.41 -7.75
CA ASP A 38 -10.08 -4.18 -8.54
C ASP A 38 -9.34 -3.06 -7.78
N ALA A 39 -9.36 -3.09 -6.44
CA ALA A 39 -8.79 -2.02 -5.62
C ALA A 39 -8.20 -2.54 -4.30
N LEU A 40 -7.29 -1.75 -3.74
CA LEU A 40 -6.66 -1.94 -2.43
C LEU A 40 -7.13 -0.83 -1.48
N LEU A 41 -7.51 -1.22 -0.28
CA LEU A 41 -7.89 -0.32 0.81
C LEU A 41 -6.68 -0.07 1.71
N ILE A 42 -6.25 1.18 1.80
CA ILE A 42 -5.22 1.62 2.76
C ILE A 42 -5.83 2.52 3.82
N SER A 43 -5.57 2.22 5.09
CA SER A 43 -5.97 3.08 6.20
C SER A 43 -4.78 3.91 6.68
N THR A 44 -4.83 5.22 6.46
CA THR A 44 -3.71 6.14 6.73
C THR A 44 -3.68 6.66 8.18
N GLY A 45 -4.03 5.80 9.14
CA GLY A 45 -4.23 6.17 10.54
C GLY A 45 -2.94 6.52 11.29
N TYR A 46 -2.37 7.70 11.07
CA TYR A 46 -1.28 8.22 11.92
C TYR A 46 -1.81 9.28 12.90
N ALA A 47 -1.98 8.84 14.15
CA ALA A 47 -1.79 9.60 15.39
C ALA A 47 -2.72 10.75 15.84
N ASP A 48 -3.77 11.22 15.14
CA ASP A 48 -4.91 11.88 15.83
C ASP A 48 -6.11 12.14 14.88
N LYS A 49 -7.28 11.63 15.27
CA LYS A 49 -8.66 12.07 14.91
C LYS A 49 -9.28 11.90 13.52
N ALA A 50 -8.60 11.37 12.50
CA ALA A 50 -9.29 10.82 11.32
C ALA A 50 -8.35 9.96 10.48
N GLY A 51 -8.14 8.70 10.88
CA GLY A 51 -7.68 7.70 9.90
C GLY A 51 -8.68 7.67 8.76
N LYS A 52 -8.23 7.95 7.53
CA LYS A 52 -9.07 7.87 6.35
C LYS A 52 -8.75 6.57 5.64
N ASP A 53 -9.78 5.80 5.40
CA ASP A 53 -9.70 4.62 4.57
C ASP A 53 -9.82 5.08 3.11
N MET A 54 -8.79 4.79 2.34
CA MET A 54 -8.70 5.19 0.94
C MET A 54 -8.64 3.95 0.05
N TRP A 55 -9.57 3.88 -0.89
CA TRP A 55 -9.54 2.90 -1.95
C TRP A 55 -8.64 3.40 -3.07
N ILE A 56 -7.64 2.60 -3.45
CA ILE A 56 -6.73 2.85 -4.56
C ILE A 56 -6.97 1.77 -5.61
N GLN A 57 -7.41 2.18 -6.79
CA GLN A 57 -7.67 1.24 -7.89
C GLN A 57 -6.35 0.65 -8.42
N PHE A 58 -6.39 -0.60 -8.90
CA PHE A 58 -5.21 -1.24 -9.46
C PHE A 58 -4.70 -0.53 -10.72
N SER A 59 -5.60 0.11 -11.46
CA SER A 59 -5.24 0.95 -12.61
C SER A 59 -4.36 2.14 -12.19
N ASP A 60 -4.58 2.70 -11.00
CA ASP A 60 -3.73 3.76 -10.44
C ASP A 60 -2.43 3.18 -9.86
N LEU A 61 -2.45 1.98 -9.29
CA LEU A 61 -1.27 1.33 -8.74
C LEU A 61 -0.17 1.06 -9.78
N ASP A 62 -0.54 0.86 -11.05
CA ASP A 62 0.43 0.73 -12.15
C ASP A 62 1.37 1.94 -12.26
N GLN A 63 0.86 3.13 -11.92
CA GLN A 63 1.64 4.37 -11.89
C GLN A 63 2.05 4.82 -10.48
N ALA A 64 1.73 4.02 -9.46
CA ALA A 64 2.07 4.31 -8.09
C ALA A 64 3.42 3.71 -7.69
N GLU A 65 4.12 4.39 -6.81
CA GLU A 65 5.30 3.84 -6.16
C GLU A 65 4.90 3.21 -4.83
N LEU A 66 5.02 1.88 -4.74
CA LEU A 66 4.77 1.14 -3.51
C LEU A 66 6.08 0.99 -2.72
N SER A 67 6.00 1.16 -1.41
CA SER A 67 7.13 0.94 -0.51
C SER A 67 6.63 0.46 0.85
N TYR A 68 7.40 -0.38 1.52
CA TYR A 68 7.10 -0.84 2.88
C TYR A 68 8.24 -0.45 3.83
N TRP A 69 7.91 -0.28 5.10
CA TRP A 69 8.89 -0.03 6.14
C TRP A 69 9.53 -1.35 6.58
N ASP A 70 10.79 -1.54 6.21
CA ASP A 70 11.58 -2.70 6.59
C ASP A 70 12.17 -2.48 7.99
N ASN A 71 11.65 -3.19 9.00
CA ASN A 71 12.13 -3.05 10.38
C ASN A 71 13.51 -3.68 10.62
N GLN A 72 14.00 -4.54 9.71
CA GLN A 72 15.35 -5.12 9.85
C GLN A 72 16.41 -4.11 9.41
N GLN A 73 16.10 -3.34 8.36
CA GLN A 73 16.99 -2.34 7.78
C GLN A 73 16.68 -0.90 8.24
N ASP A 74 15.57 -0.71 8.96
CA ASP A 74 15.04 0.58 9.44
C ASP A 74 14.91 1.62 8.30
N GLN A 75 14.39 1.17 7.15
CA GLN A 75 14.26 2.01 5.96
C GLN A 75 13.03 1.68 5.12
N TRP A 76 12.62 2.65 4.30
CA TRP A 76 11.61 2.41 3.27
C TRP A 76 12.22 1.61 2.12
N THR A 77 11.72 0.40 1.93
CA THR A 77 12.10 -0.47 0.81
C THR A 77 11.03 -0.40 -0.27
N VAL A 78 11.45 -0.14 -1.51
CA VAL A 78 10.55 -0.09 -2.67
C VAL A 78 10.04 -1.50 -2.98
N PHE A 79 8.73 -1.63 -3.12
CA PHE A 79 8.07 -2.85 -3.55
C PHE A 79 7.73 -2.74 -5.04
N LYS A 80 8.13 -3.75 -5.82
CA LYS A 80 7.84 -3.82 -7.26
C LYS A 80 6.79 -4.89 -7.51
N LEU A 81 5.68 -4.50 -8.16
CA LEU A 81 4.62 -5.41 -8.59
C LEU A 81 5.11 -6.36 -9.69
#